data_AF-A0A2T0U807-F1
#
_entry.id   AF-A0A2T0U807-F1
#
_cell.length_a   1.000
_cell.length_b   1.000
_cell.length_c   1.000
_cell.angle_alpha   90.00
_cell.angle_beta   90.00
_cell.angle_gamma   90.00
#
_symmetry.space_group_name_H-M   'P 1'
#
loop_
_entity.id
_entity.type
_entity.pdbx_description
1 polymer ?
#
loop_
_entity_poly.entity_id
_entity_poly.type
_entity_poly.pdbx_seq_one_letter_code
_entity_poly.pdbx_strand_id
1 'polypeptide(L)'
;MCKPQNRTRVVLDESEIQRRLTRPERPTMAERYARASTSDERDRFYANDARRIAPEPSRRTDRPPSTVWITKPILKTRGWTEAAIREFLPRPEKHYSNPHVKGRSPMPLWSARTVGRVEATDDWQLWLAQSLARRGITLRHLTESIRDNGFRHRFESANRAIAAYQESRYRIR
;
A
#
# COMPACT_ATOMS: atom_id res chain seq x y z
N MET A 1 -36.09 -6.54 -8.12
CA MET A 1 -36.25 -5.76 -9.38
C MET A 1 -34.89 -5.24 -9.80
N CYS A 2 -34.24 -5.89 -10.77
CA CYS A 2 -32.95 -5.46 -11.31
C CYS A 2 -33.17 -4.34 -12.34
N LYS A 3 -32.48 -3.21 -12.19
CA LYS A 3 -32.48 -2.12 -13.19
C LYS A 3 -31.58 -2.52 -14.37
N PRO A 4 -32.00 -2.39 -15.63
CA PRO A 4 -31.16 -2.68 -16.77
C PRO A 4 -30.08 -1.59 -16.94
N GLN A 5 -28.84 -2.02 -17.14
CA GLN A 5 -27.73 -1.15 -17.49
C GLN A 5 -27.84 -0.79 -18.98
N ASN A 6 -28.11 0.48 -19.29
CA ASN A 6 -28.10 0.98 -20.66
C ASN A 6 -26.66 1.01 -21.18
N ARG A 7 -26.29 0.00 -21.98
CA ARG A 7 -25.02 -0.05 -22.70
C ARG A 7 -25.19 0.77 -23.98
N THR A 8 -24.73 2.01 -23.98
CA THR A 8 -24.76 2.87 -25.18
C THR A 8 -23.90 2.23 -26.26
N ARG A 9 -24.54 1.63 -27.27
CA ARG A 9 -23.85 1.09 -28.46
C ARG A 9 -23.44 2.29 -29.30
N VAL A 10 -22.15 2.62 -29.31
CA VAL A 10 -21.61 3.63 -30.23
C VAL A 10 -21.72 3.04 -31.63
N VAL A 11 -22.73 3.47 -32.39
CA VAL A 11 -22.82 3.18 -33.82
C VAL A 11 -21.81 4.10 -34.50
N LEU A 12 -20.71 3.51 -34.97
CA LEU A 12 -19.75 4.26 -35.78
C LEU A 12 -20.41 4.55 -37.13
N ASP A 13 -20.40 5.81 -37.53
CA ASP A 13 -20.88 6.23 -38.84
C ASP A 13 -20.03 5.60 -39.96
N GLU A 14 -20.61 5.38 -41.14
CA GLU A 14 -19.94 4.74 -42.29
C GLU A 14 -18.66 5.50 -42.66
N SER A 15 -18.67 6.82 -42.52
CA SER A 15 -17.51 7.67 -42.75
C SER A 15 -16.36 7.36 -41.77
N GLU A 16 -16.64 6.98 -40.53
CA GLU A 16 -15.61 6.59 -39.55
C GLU A 16 -15.12 5.15 -39.76
N ILE A 17 -16.01 4.26 -40.21
CA ILE A 17 -15.61 2.90 -40.62
C ILE A 17 -14.63 2.97 -41.80
N GLN A 18 -14.95 3.76 -42.83
CA GLN A 18 -14.06 3.95 -43.98
C GLN A 18 -12.73 4.61 -43.61
N ARG A 19 -12.73 5.61 -42.71
CA ARG A 19 -11.47 6.22 -42.20
C ARG A 19 -10.59 5.23 -41.45
N ARG A 20 -11.17 4.26 -40.74
CA ARG A 20 -10.41 3.22 -40.04
C ARG A 20 -9.85 2.18 -41.02
N LEU A 21 -10.62 1.81 -42.04
CA LEU A 21 -10.19 0.84 -43.06
C LEU A 21 -9.09 1.41 -43.98
N THR A 22 -9.11 2.71 -44.26
CA THR A 22 -8.12 3.38 -45.12
C THR A 22 -6.95 3.96 -44.33
N ARG A 23 -6.90 3.75 -43.01
CA ARG A 23 -5.80 4.26 -42.19
C ARG A 23 -4.54 3.47 -42.52
N PRO A 24 -3.47 4.12 -43.00
CA PRO A 24 -2.22 3.42 -43.22
C PRO A 24 -1.74 2.82 -41.91
N GLU A 25 -1.26 1.57 -41.98
CA GLU A 25 -0.69 0.92 -40.82
C GLU A 25 0.45 1.75 -40.25
N ARG A 26 0.59 1.72 -38.92
CA ARG A 26 1.71 2.40 -38.29
C ARG A 26 2.99 1.68 -38.73
N PRO A 27 4.00 2.40 -39.25
CA PRO A 27 5.21 1.76 -39.73
C PRO A 27 5.88 0.98 -38.61
N THR A 28 6.42 -0.18 -38.94
CA THR A 28 7.09 -1.06 -37.99
C THR A 28 8.35 -0.38 -37.42
N MET A 29 8.91 -0.90 -36.33
CA MET A 29 10.17 -0.39 -35.78
C MET A 29 11.27 -0.40 -36.86
N ALA A 30 11.44 -1.52 -37.56
CA ALA A 30 12.42 -1.69 -38.64
C ALA A 30 12.24 -0.69 -39.80
N GLU A 31 11.00 -0.41 -40.21
CA GLU A 31 10.72 0.59 -41.25
C GLU A 31 11.07 2.01 -40.81
N ARG A 32 10.90 2.34 -39.53
CA ARG A 32 11.31 3.63 -38.97
C ARG A 32 12.83 3.76 -38.91
N TYR A 33 13.56 2.66 -38.63
CA TYR A 33 15.03 2.64 -38.73
C TYR A 33 15.52 2.87 -40.15
N ALA A 34 14.90 2.21 -41.12
CA ALA A 34 15.27 2.33 -42.52
C ALA A 34 15.01 3.74 -43.06
N ARG A 35 13.98 4.43 -42.55
CA ARG A 35 13.66 5.82 -42.92
C ARG A 35 14.46 6.88 -42.14
N ALA A 36 15.11 6.51 -41.04
CA ALA A 36 15.89 7.45 -40.25
C ALA A 36 17.16 7.87 -41.01
N SER A 37 17.27 9.17 -41.25
CA SER A 37 18.35 9.77 -42.04
C SER A 37 19.63 9.96 -41.23
N THR A 38 19.50 10.01 -39.90
CA THR A 38 20.60 10.27 -38.96
C THR A 38 20.65 9.22 -37.84
N SER A 39 21.83 9.08 -37.23
CA SER A 39 22.02 8.21 -36.06
C SER A 39 21.19 8.66 -34.86
N ASP A 40 21.09 9.97 -34.63
CA ASP A 40 20.31 10.52 -33.51
C ASP A 40 18.80 10.21 -33.63
N GLU A 41 18.26 10.19 -34.85
CA GLU A 41 16.87 9.78 -35.09
C GLU A 41 16.66 8.29 -34.77
N ARG A 42 17.63 7.45 -35.12
CA ARG A 42 17.62 6.01 -34.80
C ARG A 42 17.63 5.79 -33.29
N ASP A 43 18.51 6.48 -32.57
CA ASP A 43 18.61 6.35 -31.10
C ASP A 43 17.34 6.82 -30.39
N ARG A 44 16.70 7.89 -30.89
CA ARG A 44 15.39 8.34 -30.38
C ARG A 44 14.30 7.29 -30.58
N PHE A 45 14.28 6.58 -31.71
CA PHE A 45 13.32 5.51 -31.93
C PHE A 45 13.58 4.33 -30.99
N TYR A 46 14.84 3.95 -30.75
CA TYR A 46 15.21 2.86 -29.83
C TYR A 46 14.80 3.21 -28.41
N ALA A 47 15.11 4.42 -27.96
CA ALA A 47 14.77 4.88 -26.62
C ALA A 47 13.24 4.92 -26.39
N ASN A 48 12.46 5.35 -27.38
CA ASN A 48 11.00 5.41 -27.25
C ASN A 48 10.35 4.02 -27.25
N ASP A 49 10.83 3.09 -28.07
CA ASP A 49 10.29 1.73 -28.08
C ASP A 49 10.72 0.94 -26.84
N ALA A 50 11.96 1.14 -26.39
CA ALA A 50 12.44 0.62 -25.11
C ALA A 50 11.57 1.14 -23.93
N ARG A 51 11.14 2.40 -23.95
CA ARG A 51 10.20 2.95 -22.95
C ARG A 51 8.79 2.36 -23.04
N ARG A 52 8.34 1.94 -24.22
CA ARG A 52 7.03 1.30 -24.43
C ARG A 52 7.01 -0.17 -23.99
N ILE A 53 8.13 -0.87 -24.20
CA ILE A 53 8.29 -2.28 -23.85
C ILE A 53 8.69 -2.43 -22.38
N ALA A 54 9.45 -1.47 -21.85
CA ALA A 54 9.76 -1.43 -20.44
C ALA A 54 8.44 -1.41 -19.66
N PRO A 55 8.27 -2.30 -18.66
CA PRO A 55 7.15 -2.17 -17.75
C PRO A 55 7.25 -0.78 -17.13
N GLU A 56 6.24 0.05 -17.38
CA GLU A 56 6.08 1.33 -16.69
C GLU A 56 6.42 1.10 -15.22
N PRO A 57 7.35 1.87 -14.61
CA PRO A 57 7.60 1.74 -13.18
C PRO A 57 6.24 1.90 -12.53
N SER A 58 5.74 0.82 -11.92
CA SER A 58 4.38 0.77 -11.40
C SER A 58 4.18 2.07 -10.63
N ARG A 59 3.30 2.95 -11.14
CA ARG A 59 3.05 4.27 -10.55
C ARG A 59 2.93 4.02 -9.08
N ARG A 60 3.96 4.43 -8.33
CA ARG A 60 4.11 3.97 -6.96
C ARG A 60 2.79 4.25 -6.28
N THR A 61 2.12 3.19 -5.84
CA THR A 61 1.08 3.29 -4.83
C THR A 61 1.79 3.64 -3.52
N ASP A 62 2.51 4.77 -3.50
CA ASP A 62 3.09 5.40 -2.31
C ASP A 62 1.97 5.94 -1.43
N ARG A 63 0.73 5.98 -1.96
CA ARG A 63 -0.45 6.09 -1.11
C ARG A 63 -0.65 4.74 -0.41
N PRO A 64 -0.38 4.64 0.91
CA PRO A 64 -0.73 3.43 1.65
C PRO A 64 -2.23 3.15 1.45
N PRO A 65 -2.65 1.87 1.49
CA PRO A 65 -4.07 1.53 1.39
C PRO A 65 -4.88 2.39 2.38
N SER A 66 -6.11 2.75 2.00
CA SER A 66 -6.94 3.74 2.71
C SER A 66 -7.04 3.52 4.22
N THR A 67 -6.82 2.28 4.69
CA THR A 67 -6.56 1.98 6.10
C THR A 67 -5.69 0.72 6.24
N VAL A 68 -4.51 0.83 6.86
CA VAL A 68 -3.73 -0.33 7.31
C VAL A 68 -4.29 -0.81 8.65
N TRP A 69 -4.65 -2.09 8.73
CA TRP A 69 -5.19 -2.72 9.93
C TRP A 69 -4.08 -3.39 10.76
N ILE A 70 -4.11 -3.16 12.06
CA ILE A 70 -3.11 -3.57 13.03
C ILE A 70 -3.70 -4.66 13.93
N THR A 71 -2.99 -5.79 14.01
CA THR A 71 -3.36 -6.96 14.84
C THR A 71 -2.60 -6.94 16.16
N LYS A 72 -3.06 -7.72 17.16
CA LYS A 72 -2.35 -7.87 18.44
C LYS A 72 -0.88 -8.30 18.28
N PRO A 73 -0.50 -9.26 17.42
CA PRO A 73 0.91 -9.60 17.23
C PRO A 73 1.77 -8.41 16.77
N ILE A 74 1.26 -7.56 15.86
CA ILE A 74 1.97 -6.35 15.41
C ILE A 74 2.07 -5.34 16.56
N LEU A 75 1.04 -5.18 17.39
CA LEU A 75 1.12 -4.33 18.58
C LEU A 75 2.21 -4.84 19.54
N LYS A 76 2.29 -6.15 19.78
CA LYS A 76 3.29 -6.74 20.69
C LYS A 76 4.72 -6.49 20.24
N THR A 77 5.01 -6.54 18.95
CA THR A 77 6.35 -6.22 18.44
C THR A 77 6.71 -4.74 18.56
N ARG A 78 5.70 -3.86 18.76
CA ARG A 78 5.86 -2.44 19.09
C ARG A 78 5.88 -2.16 20.60
N GLY A 79 5.95 -3.20 21.44
CA GLY A 79 6.06 -3.06 22.90
C GLY A 79 4.74 -3.10 23.67
N TRP A 80 3.60 -3.15 22.97
CA TRP A 80 2.29 -3.25 23.62
C TRP A 80 2.13 -4.56 24.40
N THR A 81 1.54 -4.44 25.59
CA THR A 81 1.09 -5.59 26.40
C THR A 81 -0.43 -5.69 26.36
N GLU A 82 -1.00 -6.83 26.78
CA GLU A 82 -2.46 -6.95 26.86
C GLU A 82 -3.08 -5.91 27.82
N ALA A 83 -2.37 -5.55 28.89
CA ALA A 83 -2.79 -4.50 29.81
C ALA A 83 -2.84 -3.13 29.11
N ALA A 84 -1.77 -2.76 28.39
CA ALA A 84 -1.73 -1.52 27.62
C ALA A 84 -2.80 -1.47 26.52
N ILE A 85 -3.05 -2.58 25.84
CA ILE A 85 -4.11 -2.65 24.83
C ILE A 85 -5.47 -2.35 25.46
N ARG A 86 -5.76 -2.87 26.65
CA ARG A 86 -7.02 -2.62 27.35
C ARG A 86 -7.12 -1.18 27.89
N GLU A 87 -6.00 -0.61 28.31
CA GLU A 87 -5.93 0.69 28.97
C GLU A 87 -5.94 1.86 27.97
N PHE A 88 -5.13 1.78 26.92
CA PHE A 88 -4.87 2.91 26.02
C PHE A 88 -5.63 2.84 24.69
N LEU A 89 -5.94 1.64 24.19
CA LEU A 89 -6.66 1.53 22.92
C LEU A 89 -8.18 1.56 23.15
N PRO A 90 -8.94 2.25 22.27
CA PRO A 90 -10.38 2.10 22.25
C PRO A 90 -10.76 0.68 21.82
N ARG A 91 -12.06 0.38 21.86
CA ARG A 91 -12.59 -0.88 21.31
C ARG A 91 -12.10 -1.09 19.87
N PRO A 92 -11.80 -2.34 19.48
CA PRO A 92 -11.34 -2.65 18.14
C PRO A 92 -12.38 -2.22 17.09
N GLU A 93 -11.89 -1.62 16.02
CA GLU A 93 -12.72 -1.08 14.93
C GLU A 93 -13.26 -2.20 14.04
N LYS A 94 -12.50 -3.29 13.90
CA LYS A 94 -12.89 -4.46 13.11
C LYS A 94 -12.52 -5.75 13.83
N HIS A 95 -13.19 -6.79 13.40
CA HIS A 95 -12.89 -8.16 13.79
C HIS A 95 -12.67 -8.98 12.52
N TYR A 96 -11.61 -9.77 12.48
CA TYR A 96 -11.29 -10.65 11.36
C TYR A 96 -11.44 -12.11 11.79
N SER A 97 -12.00 -12.94 10.91
CA SER A 97 -12.10 -14.38 11.18
C SER A 97 -10.70 -14.97 11.35
N ASN A 98 -10.48 -15.76 12.39
CA ASN A 98 -9.16 -16.34 12.65
C ASN A 98 -8.77 -17.28 11.47
N PRO A 99 -7.70 -16.97 10.73
CA PRO A 99 -7.31 -17.76 9.55
C PRO A 99 -6.79 -19.15 9.91
N HIS A 100 -6.34 -19.36 11.15
CA HIS A 100 -5.75 -20.62 11.58
C HIS A 100 -6.79 -21.61 12.11
N VAL A 101 -7.94 -21.14 12.62
CA VAL A 101 -8.94 -22.00 13.27
C VAL A 101 -10.34 -21.45 13.03
N LYS A 102 -11.15 -22.20 12.27
CA LYS A 102 -12.59 -21.91 12.12
C LYS A 102 -13.28 -22.03 13.47
N GLY A 103 -14.15 -21.06 13.80
CA GLY A 103 -14.95 -21.09 15.04
C GLY A 103 -14.27 -20.50 16.29
N ARG A 104 -13.00 -20.08 16.23
CA ARG A 104 -12.40 -19.28 17.32
C ARG A 104 -12.90 -17.84 17.29
N SER A 105 -12.87 -17.20 18.46
CA SER A 105 -13.20 -15.78 18.62
C SER A 105 -12.46 -14.93 17.58
N PRO A 106 -13.17 -14.04 16.86
CA PRO A 106 -12.57 -13.18 15.86
C PRO A 106 -11.40 -12.35 16.41
N MET A 107 -10.37 -12.16 15.58
CA MET A 107 -9.20 -11.39 15.96
C MET A 107 -9.52 -9.89 15.90
N PRO A 108 -9.28 -9.12 16.98
CA PRO A 108 -9.51 -7.68 16.98
C PRO A 108 -8.48 -6.95 16.13
N LEU A 109 -8.95 -5.91 15.44
CA LEU A 109 -8.17 -5.04 14.56
C LEU A 109 -8.37 -3.57 14.92
N TRP A 110 -7.28 -2.82 14.92
CA TRP A 110 -7.27 -1.36 15.05
C TRP A 110 -6.70 -0.73 13.79
N SER A 111 -7.11 0.49 13.43
CA SER A 111 -6.46 1.19 12.33
C SER A 111 -5.08 1.72 12.75
N ALA A 112 -4.15 1.82 11.80
CA ALA A 112 -2.86 2.49 12.01
C ALA A 112 -3.03 3.93 12.52
N ARG A 113 -4.12 4.60 12.14
CA ARG A 113 -4.48 5.93 12.63
C ARG A 113 -4.75 5.93 14.13
N THR A 114 -5.57 5.01 14.61
CA THR A 114 -5.91 4.90 16.03
C THR A 114 -4.68 4.58 16.87
N VAL A 115 -3.88 3.60 16.43
CA VAL A 115 -2.62 3.26 17.12
C VAL A 115 -1.66 4.46 17.12
N GLY A 116 -1.44 5.10 15.97
CA GLY A 116 -0.53 6.24 15.87
C GLY A 116 -0.97 7.45 16.69
N ARG A 117 -2.27 7.69 16.85
CA ARG A 117 -2.81 8.74 17.74
C ARG A 117 -2.46 8.49 19.20
N VAL A 118 -2.59 7.24 19.65
CA VAL A 118 -2.29 6.86 21.02
C VAL A 118 -0.78 6.86 21.23
N GLU A 119 -0.01 6.31 20.29
CA GLU A 119 1.45 6.30 20.40
C GLU A 119 2.09 7.71 20.40
N ALA A 120 1.36 8.71 19.91
CA ALA A 120 1.78 10.10 19.91
C ALA A 120 1.52 10.84 21.22
N THR A 121 0.85 10.24 22.22
CA THR A 121 0.60 10.90 23.51
C THR A 121 1.77 10.71 24.47
N ASP A 122 2.01 11.72 25.31
CA ASP A 122 3.08 11.67 26.32
C ASP A 122 2.84 10.54 27.33
N ASP A 123 1.59 10.33 27.74
CA ASP A 123 1.19 9.24 28.63
C ASP A 123 1.63 7.87 28.11
N TRP A 124 1.42 7.63 26.81
CA TRP A 124 1.84 6.39 26.17
C TRP A 124 3.36 6.27 26.16
N GLN A 125 4.07 7.33 25.77
CA GLN A 125 5.54 7.30 25.66
C GLN A 125 6.20 7.06 27.03
N LEU A 126 5.69 7.72 28.07
CA LEU A 126 6.14 7.53 29.45
C LEU A 126 5.86 6.09 29.92
N TRP A 127 4.64 5.60 29.70
CA TRP A 127 4.27 4.23 30.06
C TRP A 127 5.14 3.20 29.34
N LEU A 128 5.37 3.38 28.04
CA LEU A 128 6.18 2.47 27.23
C LEU A 128 7.62 2.41 27.74
N ALA A 129 8.23 3.56 28.03
CA ALA A 129 9.58 3.63 28.57
C ALA A 129 9.69 2.87 29.91
N GLN A 130 8.75 3.09 30.84
CA GLN A 130 8.70 2.38 32.12
C GLN A 130 8.44 0.88 31.95
N SER A 131 7.55 0.50 31.03
CA SER A 131 7.24 -0.90 30.72
C SER A 131 8.46 -1.63 30.17
N LEU A 132 9.20 -1.02 29.25
CA LEU A 132 10.44 -1.58 28.70
C LEU A 132 11.53 -1.71 29.77
N ALA A 133 11.71 -0.67 30.59
CA ALA A 133 12.68 -0.68 31.69
C ALA A 133 12.40 -1.81 32.69
N ARG A 134 11.15 -1.97 33.14
CA ARG A 134 10.75 -3.04 34.07
C ARG A 134 10.99 -4.45 33.53
N ARG A 135 10.86 -4.63 32.21
CA ARG A 135 11.06 -5.93 31.56
C ARG A 135 12.51 -6.18 31.15
N GLY A 136 13.39 -5.18 31.26
CA GLY A 136 14.78 -5.27 30.83
C GLY A 136 14.94 -5.53 29.32
N ILE A 137 14.00 -5.06 28.49
CA ILE A 137 14.05 -5.31 27.03
C ILE A 137 13.83 -4.03 26.23
N THR A 138 14.38 -4.02 25.01
CA THR A 138 14.28 -2.89 24.08
C THR A 138 13.28 -3.16 22.94
N LEU A 139 12.81 -2.10 22.27
CA LEU A 139 11.98 -2.25 21.05
C LEU A 139 12.73 -2.98 19.93
N ARG A 140 14.05 -2.78 19.86
CA ARG A 140 14.93 -3.48 18.92
C ARG A 140 14.89 -4.98 19.13
N HIS A 141 15.02 -5.43 20.38
CA HIS A 141 14.94 -6.86 20.72
C HIS A 141 13.60 -7.49 20.30
N LEU A 142 12.48 -6.78 20.52
CA LEU A 142 11.16 -7.25 20.05
C LEU A 142 11.08 -7.37 18.53
N THR A 143 11.67 -6.40 17.81
CA THR A 143 11.66 -6.38 16.35
C THR A 143 12.56 -7.47 15.77
N GLU A 144 13.73 -7.70 16.36
CA GLU A 144 14.68 -8.75 15.97
C GLU A 144 14.11 -10.16 16.21
N SER A 145 13.18 -10.30 17.16
CA SER A 145 12.49 -11.57 17.40
C SER A 145 11.57 -12.03 16.25
N ILE A 146 11.31 -11.17 15.25
CA ILE A 146 10.47 -11.50 14.09
C ILE A 146 11.21 -12.44 13.14
N ARG A 147 10.80 -13.71 13.11
CA ARG A 147 11.38 -14.75 12.24
C ARG A 147 10.67 -14.91 10.89
N ASP A 148 9.35 -14.66 10.84
CA ASP A 148 8.56 -14.84 9.62
C ASP A 148 8.66 -13.64 8.68
N ASN A 149 9.08 -13.86 7.44
CA ASN A 149 9.23 -12.80 6.43
C ASN A 149 7.89 -12.15 6.07
N GLY A 150 6.80 -12.93 6.01
CA GLY A 150 5.46 -12.40 5.74
C GLY A 150 4.97 -11.48 6.88
N PHE A 151 5.23 -11.86 8.12
CA PHE A 151 4.98 -11.04 9.29
C PHE A 151 5.86 -9.80 9.33
N ARG A 152 7.15 -9.91 8.98
CA ARG A 152 8.07 -8.76 8.87
C ARG A 152 7.55 -7.72 7.90
N HIS A 153 7.12 -8.13 6.70
CA HIS A 153 6.53 -7.22 5.72
C HIS A 153 5.27 -6.52 6.24
N ARG A 154 4.37 -7.25 6.90
CA ARG A 154 3.17 -6.66 7.54
C ARG A 154 3.53 -5.69 8.66
N PHE A 155 4.53 -6.00 9.46
CA PHE A 155 5.04 -5.13 10.52
C PHE A 155 5.64 -3.84 9.94
N GLU A 156 6.45 -3.92 8.88
CA GLU A 156 7.03 -2.75 8.22
C GLU A 156 5.95 -1.87 7.58
N SER A 157 4.96 -2.47 6.92
CA SER A 157 3.80 -1.77 6.36
C SER A 157 3.00 -1.03 7.45
N ALA A 158 2.75 -1.71 8.58
CA ALA A 158 2.14 -1.11 9.76
C ALA A 158 2.97 0.06 10.33
N ASN A 159 4.28 -0.13 10.49
CA ASN A 159 5.18 0.90 11.03
C ASN A 159 5.19 2.15 10.14
N ARG A 160 5.31 1.96 8.82
CA ARG A 160 5.25 3.06 7.85
C ARG A 160 3.92 3.81 7.91
N ALA A 161 2.81 3.09 8.01
CA ALA A 161 1.49 3.71 8.08
C ALA A 161 1.29 4.50 9.38
N ILE A 162 1.71 3.97 10.52
CA ILE A 162 1.64 4.65 11.82
C ILE A 162 2.51 5.93 11.80
N ALA A 163 3.75 5.83 11.32
CA ALA A 163 4.66 6.98 11.21
C ALA A 163 4.08 8.08 10.30
N ALA A 164 3.56 7.71 9.12
CA ALA A 164 2.92 8.66 8.22
C ALA A 164 1.73 9.40 8.87
N TYR A 165 0.94 8.72 9.71
CA TYR A 165 -0.12 9.37 10.48
C TYR A 165 0.43 10.37 11.50
N GLN A 166 1.47 10.00 12.23
CA GLN A 166 2.11 10.88 13.21
C GLN A 166 2.70 12.12 12.52
N GLU A 167 3.46 11.94 11.44
CA GLU A 167 4.03 13.03 10.64
C GLU A 167 2.95 13.96 10.07
N SER A 168 1.86 13.41 9.52
CA SER A 168 0.77 14.22 8.98
C SER A 168 0.09 15.12 10.01
N ARG A 169 0.10 14.72 11.29
CA ARG A 169 -0.46 15.51 12.39
C ARG A 169 0.44 16.69 12.78
N TYR A 170 1.76 16.56 12.60
CA TYR A 170 2.75 17.58 12.93
C TYR A 170 3.16 18.46 11.74
N ARG A 171 2.62 18.22 10.53
CA ARG A 171 2.87 19.02 9.33
C ARG A 171 2.07 20.34 9.26
N ILE A 172 1.39 20.70 10.35
CA ILE A 172 0.73 22.01 10.52
C ILE A 172 1.40 22.70 11.70
N ARG A 173 2.54 23.35 11.43
CA ARG A 173 3.10 24.46 12.21
C ARG A 173 3.95 25.31 11.29
#